data_AF-A0A833LL90-F1
#
_entry.id   AF-A0A833LL90-F1
#
_cell.length_a   1.000
_cell.length_b   1.000
_cell.length_c   1.000
_cell.angle_alpha   90.00
_cell.angle_beta   90.00
_cell.angle_gamma   90.00
#
_symmetry.space_group_name_H-M   'P 1'
#
loop_
_entity.id
_entity.type
_entity.pdbx_description
1 polymer ?
#
loop_
_entity_poly.entity_id
_entity_poly.type
_entity_poly.pdbx_seq_one_letter_code
_entity_poly.pdbx_strand_id
1 'polypeptide(L)'
;MSDAAAGAYAGDVSAQAAFDDLARTADATLIDVRTAAEWVYVGVPVLTRIGKETILVDWDHFPSGELVPDFAGRLEAELEKRGIGRDAPLYFVC
;
A
#
# COMPACT_ATOMS: atom_id res chain seq x y z
N MET A 1 22.12 3.25 -16.98
CA MET A 1 22.56 2.68 -15.69
C MET A 1 22.26 3.74 -14.65
N SER A 2 21.03 3.74 -14.12
CA SER A 2 20.64 4.71 -13.08
C SER A 2 21.00 4.11 -11.75
N ASP A 3 21.83 4.82 -11.00
CA ASP A 3 22.18 4.53 -9.63
C ASP A 3 20.94 4.84 -8.77
N ALA A 4 20.23 3.81 -8.33
CA ALA A 4 19.09 3.96 -7.42
C ALA A 4 19.65 4.03 -6.00
N ALA A 5 19.56 5.20 -5.37
CA ALA A 5 19.91 5.36 -3.96
C ALA A 5 19.12 4.36 -3.11
N ALA A 6 19.80 3.69 -2.16
CA ALA A 6 19.15 2.83 -1.18
C ALA A 6 18.04 3.63 -0.47
N GLY A 7 16.78 3.25 -0.66
CA GLY A 7 15.60 3.96 -0.18
C GLY A 7 14.73 4.65 -1.25
N ALA A 8 15.05 4.48 -2.55
CA ALA A 8 14.22 4.98 -3.64
C ALA A 8 13.05 4.04 -3.98
N TYR A 9 12.01 4.62 -4.60
CA TYR A 9 10.90 3.87 -5.20
C TYR A 9 11.42 2.71 -6.08
N ALA A 10 10.91 1.49 -5.83
CA ALA A 10 11.40 0.27 -6.47
C ALA A 10 10.94 0.08 -7.93
N GLY A 11 9.99 0.89 -8.41
CA GLY A 11 9.49 0.86 -9.78
C GLY A 11 8.02 0.43 -9.91
N ASP A 12 7.44 0.71 -11.09
CA ASP A 12 6.07 0.35 -11.41
C ASP A 12 5.94 -1.13 -11.77
N VAL A 13 4.85 -1.75 -11.33
CA VAL A 13 4.50 -3.13 -11.66
C VAL A 13 3.05 -3.22 -12.11
N SER A 14 2.72 -4.24 -12.91
CA SER A 14 1.33 -4.51 -13.23
C SER A 14 0.58 -5.05 -12.01
N ALA A 15 -0.75 -4.91 -12.00
CA ALA A 15 -1.59 -5.48 -10.93
C ALA A 15 -1.39 -7.00 -10.77
N GLN A 16 -1.18 -7.72 -11.88
CA GLN A 16 -0.89 -9.14 -11.85
C GLN A 16 0.47 -9.43 -11.19
N ALA A 17 1.52 -8.69 -11.55
CA ALA A 17 2.84 -8.86 -10.95
C ALA A 17 2.85 -8.52 -9.45
N ALA A 18 2.16 -7.45 -9.04
CA ALA A 18 1.97 -7.11 -7.63
C ALA A 18 1.25 -8.24 -6.88
N PHE A 19 0.14 -8.76 -7.44
CA PHE A 19 -0.60 -9.86 -6.82
C PHE A 19 0.23 -11.15 -6.72
N ASP A 20 0.98 -11.50 -7.76
CA ASP A 20 1.84 -12.69 -7.79
C ASP A 20 2.97 -12.61 -6.75
N ASP A 21 3.53 -11.42 -6.54
CA ASP A 21 4.55 -11.22 -5.52
C ASP A 21 3.96 -11.17 -4.10
N LEU A 22 2.81 -10.52 -3.90
CA LEU A 22 2.03 -10.64 -2.67
C LEU A 22 1.77 -12.13 -2.34
N ALA A 23 1.40 -12.96 -3.31
CA ALA A 23 1.16 -14.38 -3.04
C ALA A 23 2.43 -15.17 -2.65
N ARG A 24 3.61 -14.73 -3.11
CA ARG A 24 4.89 -15.42 -2.92
C ARG A 24 5.71 -14.93 -1.72
N THR A 25 5.54 -13.66 -1.34
CA THR A 25 6.40 -12.98 -0.38
C THR A 25 5.63 -12.73 0.92
N ALA A 26 6.08 -13.34 2.02
CA ALA A 26 5.31 -13.46 3.26
C ALA A 26 4.98 -12.11 3.91
N ASP A 27 5.88 -11.14 3.85
CA ASP A 27 5.75 -9.80 4.42
C ASP A 27 5.32 -8.73 3.40
N ALA A 28 5.29 -9.06 2.10
CA ALA A 28 4.79 -8.15 1.08
C ALA A 28 3.35 -7.71 1.39
N THR A 29 3.10 -6.41 1.27
CA THR A 29 1.89 -5.76 1.76
C THR A 29 1.29 -4.86 0.70
N LEU A 30 -0.04 -4.93 0.54
CA LEU A 30 -0.80 -4.02 -0.31
C LEU A 30 -1.37 -2.88 0.54
N ILE A 31 -1.14 -1.65 0.08
CA ILE A 31 -1.62 -0.42 0.68
C ILE A 31 -2.53 0.26 -0.34
N ASP A 32 -3.81 0.38 -0.02
CA ASP A 32 -4.79 1.13 -0.79
C ASP A 32 -4.81 2.55 -0.26
N VAL A 33 -4.30 3.49 -1.08
CA VAL A 33 -4.17 4.90 -0.73
C VAL A 33 -5.26 5.79 -1.30
N ARG A 34 -6.26 5.15 -1.94
CA ARG A 34 -7.46 5.84 -2.43
C ARG A 34 -8.22 6.50 -1.30
N THR A 35 -9.15 7.35 -1.68
CA THR A 35 -9.98 8.06 -0.73
C THR A 35 -10.99 7.11 -0.06
N ALA A 36 -11.43 7.46 1.16
CA ALA A 36 -12.48 6.72 1.85
C ALA A 36 -13.78 6.61 1.03
N ALA A 37 -14.08 7.59 0.17
CA ALA A 37 -15.21 7.55 -0.73
C ALA A 37 -15.06 6.42 -1.77
N GLU A 38 -13.88 6.25 -2.36
CA GLU A 38 -13.63 5.19 -3.33
C GLU A 38 -13.69 3.81 -2.68
N TRP A 39 -13.19 3.64 -1.46
CA TRP A 39 -13.33 2.38 -0.74
C TRP A 39 -14.80 2.00 -0.53
N VAL A 40 -15.66 2.97 -0.23
CA VAL A 40 -17.10 2.74 0.00
C VAL A 40 -17.85 2.49 -1.31
N TYR A 41 -17.58 3.26 -2.36
CA TYR A 41 -18.38 3.24 -3.60
C TYR A 41 -17.85 2.31 -4.68
N VAL A 42 -16.55 2.03 -4.71
CA VAL A 42 -15.91 1.08 -5.64
C VAL A 42 -15.65 -0.26 -4.97
N GLY A 43 -15.32 -0.24 -3.68
CA GLY A 43 -14.88 -1.41 -2.92
C GLY A 43 -13.36 -1.43 -2.73
N VAL A 44 -12.88 -2.45 -2.00
CA VAL A 44 -11.45 -2.61 -1.64
C VAL A 44 -10.90 -3.95 -2.14
N PRO A 45 -9.59 -4.05 -2.44
CA PRO A 45 -8.96 -5.32 -2.78
C PRO A 45 -9.11 -6.35 -1.64
N VAL A 46 -9.49 -7.58 -2.00
CA VAL A 46 -9.63 -8.69 -1.05
C VAL A 46 -8.52 -9.72 -1.30
N LEU A 47 -7.65 -9.91 -0.29
CA LEU A 47 -6.47 -10.79 -0.37
C LEU A 47 -6.58 -12.04 0.52
N THR A 48 -7.76 -12.34 1.06
CA THR A 48 -7.98 -13.46 2.00
C THR A 48 -7.57 -14.82 1.41
N ARG A 49 -7.70 -15.00 0.08
CA ARG A 49 -7.28 -16.23 -0.62
C ARG A 49 -5.77 -16.50 -0.54
N ILE A 50 -4.96 -15.47 -0.35
CA ILE A 50 -3.50 -15.57 -0.17
C ILE A 50 -3.07 -15.31 1.28
N GLY A 51 -4.03 -15.31 2.22
CA GLY A 51 -3.75 -15.12 3.65
C GLY A 51 -3.28 -13.73 4.03
N LYS A 52 -3.60 -12.71 3.23
CA LYS A 52 -3.20 -11.31 3.46
C LYS A 52 -4.40 -10.38 3.60
N GLU A 53 -4.12 -9.19 4.11
CA GLU A 53 -5.06 -8.09 4.22
C GLU A 53 -4.55 -6.88 3.46
N THR A 54 -5.48 -6.04 2.99
CA THR A 54 -5.17 -4.74 2.40
C THR A 54 -5.16 -3.69 3.50
N ILE A 55 -4.10 -2.90 3.59
CA ILE A 55 -4.03 -1.76 4.51
C ILE A 55 -4.67 -0.56 3.83
N LEU A 56 -5.62 0.11 4.50
CA LEU A 56 -6.31 1.28 3.99
C LEU A 56 -5.77 2.53 4.67
N VAL A 57 -5.06 3.39 3.94
CA VAL A 57 -4.55 4.68 4.44
C VAL A 57 -4.66 5.70 3.31
N ASP A 58 -5.63 6.59 3.39
CA ASP A 58 -5.89 7.61 2.38
C ASP A 58 -4.71 8.59 2.23
N TRP A 59 -4.27 8.81 0.99
CA TRP A 59 -3.22 9.78 0.65
C TRP A 59 -3.75 11.22 0.60
N ASP A 60 -4.97 11.39 0.09
CA ASP A 60 -5.67 12.67 0.03
C ASP A 60 -7.12 12.55 0.49
N HIS A 61 -7.71 13.70 0.84
CA HIS A 61 -9.11 13.78 1.27
C HIS A 61 -10.04 14.07 0.10
N PHE A 62 -11.11 13.30 -0.03
CA PHE A 62 -12.24 13.66 -0.88
C PHE A 62 -13.23 14.57 -0.12
N PRO A 63 -13.80 15.62 -0.73
CA PRO A 63 -13.62 16.06 -2.11
C PRO A 63 -12.52 17.13 -2.30
N SER A 64 -11.79 17.50 -1.24
CA SER A 64 -10.87 18.64 -1.29
C SER A 64 -9.61 18.39 -2.13
N GLY A 65 -9.20 17.13 -2.28
CA GLY A 65 -7.92 16.74 -2.89
C GLY A 65 -6.71 17.14 -2.04
N GLU A 66 -6.93 17.58 -0.80
CA GLU A 66 -5.85 17.96 0.11
C GLU A 66 -5.17 16.70 0.64
N LEU A 67 -3.82 16.70 0.62
CA LEU A 67 -3.04 15.61 1.19
C LEU A 67 -3.38 15.42 2.65
N VAL A 68 -3.54 14.16 3.08
CA VAL A 68 -3.78 13.89 4.49
C VAL A 68 -2.53 14.21 5.29
N PRO A 69 -2.63 15.04 6.36
CA PRO A 69 -1.49 15.35 7.19
C PRO A 69 -0.84 14.09 7.77
N ASP A 70 0.49 14.07 7.77
CA ASP A 70 1.31 12.98 8.33
C ASP A 70 0.95 11.58 7.80
N PHE A 71 0.70 11.45 6.50
CA PHE A 71 0.49 10.16 5.85
C PHE A 71 1.57 9.12 6.23
N ALA A 72 2.84 9.52 6.23
CA ALA A 72 3.94 8.62 6.56
C ALA A 72 3.84 8.06 7.98
N GLY A 73 3.60 8.90 9.00
CA GLY A 73 3.43 8.45 10.38
C GLY A 73 2.19 7.57 10.56
N ARG A 74 1.09 7.88 9.85
CA ARG A 74 -0.13 7.04 9.85
C ARG A 74 0.15 5.66 9.26
N LEU A 75 0.87 5.59 8.14
CA LEU A 75 1.25 4.33 7.51
C LEU A 75 2.22 3.54 8.40
N GLU A 76 3.26 4.17 8.95
CA GLU A 76 4.20 3.53 9.87
C GLU A 76 3.45 2.91 11.06
N ALA A 77 2.50 3.62 11.66
CA ALA A 77 1.68 3.09 12.74
C ALA A 77 0.81 1.88 12.33
N GLU A 78 0.25 1.86 11.11
CA GLU A 78 -0.51 0.71 10.61
C GLU A 78 0.38 -0.51 10.32
N LEU A 79 1.62 -0.29 9.84
CA LEU A 79 2.61 -1.34 9.63
C LEU A 79 3.08 -1.94 10.97
N GLU A 80 3.39 -1.09 11.96
CA GLU A 80 3.81 -1.52 13.29
C GLU A 80 2.73 -2.36 14.00
N LYS A 81 1.46 -1.92 13.96
CA LYS A 81 0.33 -2.68 14.54
C LYS A 81 0.20 -4.10 13.97
N ARG A 82 0.62 -4.30 12.72
CA ARG A 82 0.57 -5.60 12.01
C ARG A 82 1.89 -6.37 12.06
N GLY A 83 2.91 -5.81 12.70
CA GLY A 83 4.24 -6.43 12.78
C GLY A 83 4.96 -6.51 11.43
N ILE A 84 4.66 -5.60 10.48
CA ILE A 84 5.31 -5.56 9.18
C ILE A 84 6.65 -4.83 9.31
N GLY A 85 7.72 -5.49 8.88
CA GLY A 85 9.08 -4.96 8.96
C GLY A 85 9.33 -3.81 7.98
N ARG A 86 10.34 -2.98 8.28
CA ARG A 86 10.72 -1.83 7.43
C ARG A 86 11.31 -2.24 6.07
N ASP A 87 11.74 -3.49 5.94
CA ASP A 87 12.31 -4.06 4.70
C ASP A 87 11.24 -4.77 3.84
N ALA A 88 9.98 -4.81 4.28
CA ALA A 88 8.90 -5.48 3.57
C ALA A 88 8.59 -4.77 2.24
N PRO A 89 8.35 -5.51 1.14
CA PRO A 89 7.86 -4.90 -0.10
C PRO A 89 6.48 -4.28 0.09
N LEU A 90 6.37 -2.99 -0.18
CA LEU A 90 5.11 -2.25 -0.09
C LEU A 90 4.59 -1.94 -1.51
N TYR A 91 3.38 -2.39 -1.79
CA TYR A 91 2.67 -2.10 -3.04
C TYR A 91 1.59 -1.06 -2.76
N PHE A 92 1.56 0.01 -3.55
CA PHE A 92 0.58 1.09 -3.42
C PHE A 92 -0.42 1.04 -4.58
N VAL A 93 -1.71 1.19 -4.28
CA VAL A 93 -2.77 1.35 -5.28
C VAL A 93 -3.55 2.63 -4.99
N CYS A 94 -3.83 3.38 -6.05
CA CYS A 94 -4.61 4.62 -6.08
C CYS A 94 -5.68 4.52 -7.17
#